data_AF-A0A2S2FHJ2-F1
#
_entry.id   AF-A0A2S2FHJ2-F1
#
_cell.length_a   1.000
_cell.length_b   1.000
_cell.length_c   1.000
_cell.angle_alpha   90.00
_cell.angle_beta   90.00
_cell.angle_gamma   90.00
#
_symmetry.space_group_name_H-M   'P 1'
#
loop_
_entity.id
_entity.type
_entity.pdbx_description
1 polymer ?
#
loop_
_entity_poly.entity_id
_entity_poly.type
_entity_poly.pdbx_seq_one_letter_code
_entity_poly.pdbx_strand_id
1 'polypeptide(L)'
;MTISKTKQSTNSPLICQKQVQQRTGLNTSEIKILMAHNLFPKSIKISKRLLWIEEEIHQWISMLTFPLVDLNFDLSSRLNLLCRQFNQASDCASLASRNLIYYGKVVKPRLRKQIEDIKDQLQPKLI
;
A
#
# COMPACT_ATOMS: atom_id res chain seq x y z
N MET A 1 -35.78 33.05 -36.38
CA MET A 1 -34.78 32.30 -35.59
C MET A 1 -35.50 31.66 -34.41
N THR A 2 -35.89 30.41 -34.55
CA THR A 2 -36.67 29.66 -33.56
C THR A 2 -35.71 28.97 -32.59
N ILE A 3 -35.74 29.40 -31.33
CA ILE A 3 -34.93 28.86 -30.24
C ILE A 3 -35.60 27.56 -29.78
N SER A 4 -35.13 26.42 -30.30
CA SER A 4 -35.60 25.09 -29.90
C SER A 4 -35.13 24.77 -28.49
N LYS A 5 -36.06 24.85 -27.54
CA LYS A 5 -35.89 24.43 -26.14
C LYS A 5 -35.76 22.90 -26.10
N THR A 6 -34.54 22.37 -26.13
CA THR A 6 -34.25 20.94 -25.95
C THR A 6 -34.58 20.53 -24.52
N LYS A 7 -35.78 19.98 -24.32
CA LYS A 7 -36.11 19.18 -23.13
C LYS A 7 -35.25 17.92 -23.19
N GLN A 8 -34.05 17.95 -22.61
CA GLN A 8 -33.30 16.73 -22.32
C GLN A 8 -34.01 16.02 -21.16
N SER A 9 -34.90 15.10 -21.51
CA SER A 9 -35.49 14.12 -20.60
C SER A 9 -34.42 13.08 -20.25
N THR A 10 -33.41 13.46 -19.47
CA THR A 10 -32.56 12.49 -18.80
C THR A 10 -33.36 11.93 -17.64
N ASN A 11 -33.99 10.78 -17.83
CA ASN A 11 -34.60 10.00 -16.76
C ASN A 11 -33.48 9.45 -15.86
N SER A 12 -32.82 10.32 -15.10
CA SER A 12 -31.84 9.90 -14.11
C SER A 12 -32.59 9.16 -13.02
N PRO A 13 -32.31 7.87 -12.78
CA PRO A 13 -33.02 7.11 -11.76
C PRO A 13 -32.82 7.78 -10.40
N LEU A 14 -33.95 8.03 -9.72
CA LEU A 14 -33.96 8.62 -8.39
C LEU A 14 -34.05 7.50 -7.37
N ILE A 15 -33.12 7.48 -6.42
CA ILE A 15 -33.11 6.54 -5.32
C ILE A 15 -33.69 7.16 -4.06
N CYS A 16 -34.48 6.36 -3.34
CA CYS A 16 -35.10 6.78 -2.08
C CYS A 16 -34.10 6.71 -0.92
N GLN A 17 -34.38 7.46 0.16
CA GLN A 17 -33.55 7.45 1.38
C GLN A 17 -33.18 6.05 1.91
N LYS A 18 -34.12 5.09 1.87
CA LYS A 18 -33.85 3.70 2.28
C LYS A 18 -32.77 3.03 1.43
N GLN A 19 -32.80 3.25 0.12
CA GLN A 19 -31.78 2.72 -0.80
C GLN A 19 -30.44 3.42 -0.62
N VAL A 20 -30.46 4.74 -0.35
CA VAL A 20 -29.23 5.48 -0.03
C VAL A 20 -28.56 4.89 1.21
N GLN A 21 -29.31 4.65 2.29
CA GLN A 21 -28.79 4.00 3.51
C GLN A 21 -28.21 2.62 3.25
N GLN A 22 -28.90 1.81 2.44
CA GLN A 22 -28.41 0.48 2.08
C GLN A 22 -27.11 0.52 1.28
N ARG A 23 -26.93 1.53 0.41
CA ARG A 23 -25.73 1.67 -0.43
C ARG A 23 -24.56 2.31 0.30
N THR A 24 -24.82 3.30 1.15
CA THR A 24 -23.76 4.02 1.87
C THR A 24 -23.42 3.39 3.22
N GLY A 25 -24.30 2.56 3.78
CA GLY A 25 -24.18 2.02 5.14
C GLY A 25 -24.40 3.05 6.24
N LEU A 26 -24.79 4.28 5.89
CA LEU A 26 -24.95 5.40 6.84
C LEU A 26 -26.37 5.50 7.38
N ASN A 27 -26.47 5.93 8.64
CA ASN A 27 -27.74 6.18 9.32
C ASN A 27 -28.40 7.50 8.86
N THR A 28 -29.71 7.64 9.10
CA THR A 28 -30.47 8.88 8.79
C THR A 28 -29.85 10.14 9.37
N SER A 29 -29.37 10.06 10.63
CA SER A 29 -28.77 11.19 11.34
C SER A 29 -27.43 11.58 10.75
N GLU A 30 -26.59 10.60 10.39
CA GLU A 30 -25.29 10.82 9.75
C GLU A 30 -25.45 11.50 8.39
N ILE A 31 -26.42 11.03 7.58
CA ILE A 31 -26.74 11.68 6.29
C ILE A 31 -27.14 13.14 6.50
N LYS A 32 -27.96 13.45 7.51
CA LYS A 32 -28.34 14.84 7.82
C LYS A 32 -27.15 15.69 8.25
N ILE A 33 -26.24 15.15 9.04
CA ILE A 33 -25.00 15.83 9.47
C ILE A 33 -24.12 16.10 8.25
N LEU A 34 -23.89 15.10 7.39
CA LEU A 34 -23.09 15.25 6.18
C LEU A 34 -23.71 16.26 5.20
N MET A 35 -25.03 16.28 5.10
CA MET A 35 -25.76 17.31 4.36
C MET A 35 -25.55 18.71 4.95
N ALA A 36 -25.55 18.86 6.28
CA ALA A 36 -25.30 20.14 6.94
C ALA A 36 -23.85 20.63 6.71
N HIS A 37 -22.90 19.70 6.62
CA HIS A 37 -21.50 20.00 6.30
C HIS A 37 -21.21 20.14 4.79
N ASN A 38 -22.23 20.05 3.92
CA ASN A 38 -22.07 20.04 2.45
C ASN A 38 -21.14 18.93 1.91
N LEU A 39 -20.97 17.85 2.67
CA LEU A 39 -20.14 16.69 2.31
C LEU A 39 -20.95 15.58 1.63
N PHE A 40 -22.25 15.76 1.46
CA PHE A 40 -23.16 14.78 0.86
C PHE A 40 -23.86 15.34 -0.39
N PRO A 41 -24.17 14.50 -1.39
CA PRO A 41 -24.91 14.94 -2.58
C PRO A 41 -26.27 15.59 -2.26
N LYS A 42 -26.67 16.54 -3.11
CA LYS A 42 -27.89 17.32 -2.91
C LYS A 42 -29.12 16.42 -3.02
N SER A 43 -30.02 16.56 -2.05
CA SER A 43 -31.30 15.84 -2.08
C SER A 43 -32.36 16.63 -2.85
N ILE A 44 -33.18 15.90 -3.59
CA ILE A 44 -34.39 16.39 -4.24
C ILE A 44 -35.56 16.06 -3.32
N LYS A 45 -36.28 17.09 -2.87
CA LYS A 45 -37.48 16.94 -2.06
C LYS A 45 -38.69 16.78 -2.96
N ILE A 46 -39.26 15.58 -3.01
CA ILE A 46 -40.57 15.35 -3.63
C ILE A 46 -41.57 15.14 -2.49
N SER A 47 -42.38 16.17 -2.23
CA SER A 47 -43.30 16.22 -1.10
C SER A 47 -42.58 15.98 0.24
N LYS A 48 -42.93 14.91 0.97
CA LYS A 48 -42.32 14.55 2.28
C LYS A 48 -41.08 13.65 2.19
N ARG A 49 -40.67 13.23 0.98
CA ARG A 49 -39.56 12.27 0.80
C ARG A 49 -38.32 12.96 0.25
N LEU A 50 -37.17 12.54 0.76
CA LEU A 50 -35.86 12.89 0.23
C LEU A 50 -35.45 11.82 -0.78
N LEU A 51 -35.18 12.27 -2.01
CA LEU A 51 -34.67 11.44 -3.08
C LEU A 51 -33.31 11.96 -3.51
N TRP A 52 -32.49 11.08 -4.07
CA TRP A 52 -31.19 11.42 -4.61
C TRP A 52 -31.06 10.88 -6.02
N ILE A 53 -30.21 11.53 -6.81
CA ILE A 53 -29.81 11.01 -8.11
C ILE A 53 -28.87 9.82 -7.86
N GLU A 54 -29.18 8.68 -8.46
CA GLU A 54 -28.41 7.45 -8.28
C GLU A 54 -26.92 7.65 -8.62
N GLU A 55 -26.66 8.33 -9.73
CA GLU A 55 -25.32 8.59 -10.24
C GLU A 55 -24.49 9.43 -9.27
N GLU A 56 -25.07 10.48 -8.68
CA GLU A 56 -24.35 11.34 -7.74
C GLU A 56 -23.93 10.58 -6.48
N ILE A 57 -24.78 9.67 -6.01
CA ILE A 57 -24.48 8.83 -4.84
C ILE A 57 -23.42 7.79 -5.19
N HIS A 58 -23.48 7.19 -6.38
CA HIS A 58 -22.48 6.25 -6.85
C HIS A 58 -21.09 6.90 -7.00
N GLN A 59 -21.04 8.10 -7.58
CA GLN A 59 -19.82 8.89 -7.71
C GLN A 59 -19.26 9.27 -6.34
N TRP A 60 -20.10 9.68 -5.40
CA TRP A 60 -19.70 10.00 -4.04
C TRP A 60 -19.12 8.78 -3.28
N ILE A 61 -19.77 7.62 -3.38
CA ILE A 61 -19.26 6.36 -2.80
C ILE A 61 -17.91 6.03 -3.42
N SER A 62 -17.78 6.16 -4.75
CA SER A 62 -16.52 5.91 -5.45
C SER A 62 -15.43 6.84 -4.92
N MET A 63 -15.69 8.15 -4.88
CA MET A 63 -14.75 9.16 -4.36
C MET A 63 -14.30 8.86 -2.93
N LEU A 64 -15.20 8.34 -2.07
CA LEU A 64 -14.87 7.93 -0.70
C LEU A 64 -14.17 6.57 -0.59
N THR A 65 -14.35 5.68 -1.56
CA THR A 65 -13.75 4.34 -1.58
C THR A 65 -12.33 4.39 -2.15
N PHE A 66 -12.06 5.32 -3.07
CA PHE A 66 -10.75 5.48 -3.73
C PHE A 66 -9.55 5.79 -2.80
N PRO A 67 -9.66 6.43 -1.61
CA PRO A 67 -8.50 6.61 -0.73
C PRO A 67 -8.16 5.39 0.13
N LEU A 68 -9.09 4.45 0.32
CA LEU A 68 -8.94 3.35 1.30
C LEU A 68 -8.45 2.03 0.68
N VAL A 69 -8.59 1.86 -0.63
CA VAL A 69 -8.07 0.68 -1.33
C VAL A 69 -6.56 0.81 -1.63
N ASP A 70 -6.07 2.02 -1.84
CA ASP A 70 -4.66 2.27 -2.15
C ASP A 70 -3.73 2.10 -0.94
N LEU A 71 -4.16 2.40 0.28
CA LEU A 71 -3.30 2.30 1.46
C LEU A 71 -3.04 0.85 1.91
N ASN A 72 -4.03 -0.03 1.78
CA ASN A 72 -3.91 -1.43 2.19
C ASN A 72 -3.09 -2.27 1.19
N PHE A 73 -3.15 -1.91 -0.11
CA PHE A 73 -2.30 -2.53 -1.12
C PHE A 73 -0.83 -2.07 -1.00
N ASP A 74 -0.60 -0.81 -0.62
CA ASP A 74 0.74 -0.25 -0.39
C ASP A 74 1.41 -0.85 0.86
N LEU A 75 0.71 -0.98 1.99
CA LEU A 75 1.26 -1.50 3.24
C LEU A 75 1.71 -2.97 3.14
N SER A 76 0.93 -3.84 2.50
CA SER A 76 1.29 -5.25 2.31
C SER A 76 2.51 -5.40 1.39
N SER A 77 2.58 -4.58 0.33
CA SER A 77 3.71 -4.57 -0.60
C SER A 77 4.99 -4.09 0.09
N ARG A 78 4.90 -3.04 0.92
CA ARG A 78 6.01 -2.50 1.71
C ARG A 78 6.48 -3.47 2.80
N LEU A 79 5.58 -4.16 3.49
CA LEU A 79 5.93 -5.20 4.46
C LEU A 79 6.68 -6.35 3.79
N ASN A 80 6.19 -6.84 2.64
CA ASN A 80 6.85 -7.91 1.91
C ASN A 80 8.25 -7.49 1.41
N LEU A 81 8.42 -6.24 0.97
CA LEU A 81 9.72 -5.70 0.57
C LEU A 81 10.70 -5.66 1.75
N LEU A 82 10.26 -5.16 2.91
CA LEU A 82 11.08 -5.11 4.13
C LEU A 82 11.47 -6.50 4.63
N CYS A 83 10.55 -7.48 4.60
CA CYS A 83 10.86 -8.86 4.96
C CYS A 83 11.94 -9.47 4.05
N ARG A 84 11.88 -9.22 2.73
CA ARG A 84 12.92 -9.67 1.79
C ARG A 84 14.27 -9.03 2.07
N GLN A 85 14.30 -7.73 2.31
CA GLN A 85 15.52 -7.00 2.64
C GLN A 85 16.15 -7.51 3.94
N PHE A 86 15.34 -7.79 4.96
CA PHE A 86 15.82 -8.34 6.23
C PHE A 86 16.43 -9.73 6.05
N ASN A 87 15.74 -10.63 5.34
CA ASN A 87 16.25 -11.98 5.07
C ASN A 87 17.57 -11.95 4.29
N GLN A 88 17.66 -11.12 3.25
CA GLN A 88 18.89 -10.95 2.47
C GLN A 88 20.04 -10.39 3.32
N ALA A 89 19.78 -9.43 4.21
CA ALA A 89 20.77 -8.91 5.14
C ALA A 89 21.24 -9.98 6.16
N SER A 90 20.30 -10.80 6.65
CA SER A 90 20.59 -11.93 7.55
C SER A 90 21.48 -12.99 6.87
N ASP A 91 21.16 -13.35 5.62
CA ASP A 91 21.94 -14.30 4.83
C ASP A 91 23.36 -13.78 4.55
N CYS A 92 23.50 -12.50 4.21
CA CYS A 92 24.80 -11.85 4.02
C CYS A 92 25.63 -11.83 5.33
N ALA A 93 25.01 -11.52 6.48
CA ALA A 93 25.68 -11.52 7.78
C ALA A 93 26.12 -12.93 8.20
N SER A 94 25.29 -13.94 7.92
CA SER A 94 25.59 -15.36 8.16
C SER A 94 26.75 -15.85 7.29
N LEU A 95 26.74 -15.51 5.99
CA LEU A 95 27.81 -15.85 5.06
C LEU A 95 29.13 -15.16 5.43
N ALA A 96 29.10 -13.86 5.77
CA ALA A 96 30.26 -13.11 6.22
C ALA A 96 30.86 -13.73 7.49
N SER A 97 30.01 -14.10 8.46
CA SER A 97 30.44 -14.78 9.69
C SER A 97 31.10 -16.12 9.40
N ARG A 98 30.51 -16.94 8.52
CA ARG A 98 31.09 -18.24 8.09
C ARG A 98 32.42 -18.06 7.37
N ASN A 99 32.54 -17.05 6.50
CA ASN A 99 33.79 -16.73 5.79
C ASN A 99 34.89 -16.28 6.75
N LEU A 100 34.55 -15.45 7.75
CA LEU A 100 35.51 -15.01 8.78
C LEU A 100 36.00 -16.19 9.62
N ILE A 101 35.09 -17.10 10.01
CA ILE A 101 35.42 -18.32 10.74
C ILE A 101 36.31 -19.24 9.90
N TYR A 102 35.98 -19.44 8.62
CA TYR A 102 36.76 -20.24 7.68
C TYR A 102 38.18 -19.68 7.51
N TYR A 103 38.31 -18.37 7.33
CA TYR A 103 39.62 -17.72 7.28
C TYR A 103 40.44 -17.96 8.55
N GLY A 104 39.84 -17.77 9.73
CA GLY A 104 40.50 -17.94 11.01
C GLY A 104 40.95 -19.39 11.28
N LYS A 105 40.12 -20.38 10.96
CA LYS A 105 40.38 -21.80 11.26
C LYS A 105 41.21 -22.52 10.20
N VAL A 106 41.07 -22.17 8.93
CA VAL A 106 41.64 -22.95 7.82
C VAL A 106 42.73 -22.18 7.10
N VAL A 107 42.46 -20.94 6.69
CA VAL A 107 43.39 -20.17 5.84
C VAL A 107 44.57 -19.64 6.65
N LYS A 108 44.32 -19.03 7.81
CA LYS A 108 45.35 -18.39 8.65
C LYS A 108 46.41 -19.38 9.16
N PRO A 109 46.10 -20.59 9.65
CA PRO A 109 47.11 -21.56 10.08
C PRO A 109 47.93 -22.11 8.90
N ARG A 110 47.28 -22.34 7.75
CA ARG A 110 47.96 -22.81 6.52
C ARG A 110 48.98 -21.80 6.02
N LEU A 111 48.60 -20.52 5.97
CA LEU A 111 49.51 -19.44 5.61
C LEU A 111 50.67 -19.31 6.61
N ARG A 112 50.40 -19.43 7.92
CA ARG A 112 51.47 -19.43 8.94
C ARG A 112 52.47 -20.55 8.73
N LYS A 113 52.01 -21.77 8.46
CA LYS A 113 52.90 -22.90 8.18
C LYS A 113 53.76 -22.64 6.94
N GLN A 114 53.16 -22.14 5.85
CA GLN A 114 53.92 -21.80 4.65
C GLN A 114 54.97 -20.72 4.89
N ILE A 115 54.67 -19.72 5.73
CA ILE A 115 55.63 -18.67 6.11
C ILE A 115 56.80 -19.26 6.91
N GLU A 116 56.54 -20.12 7.89
CA GLU A 116 57.62 -20.78 8.64
C GLU A 116 58.43 -21.73 7.75
N ASP A 117 57.79 -22.52 6.89
CA ASP A 117 58.48 -23.41 5.93
C ASP A 117 59.42 -22.61 5.01
N ILE A 118 59.00 -21.43 4.54
CA ILE A 118 59.83 -20.53 3.72
C ILE A 118 60.98 -19.94 4.53
N LYS A 119 60.71 -19.55 5.79
CA LYS A 119 61.74 -19.01 6.69
C LYS A 119 62.81 -20.06 6.97
N ASP A 120 62.43 -21.30 7.26
CA ASP A 120 63.34 -22.42 7.47
C ASP A 120 64.18 -22.73 6.23
N GLN A 121 63.62 -22.58 5.02
CA GLN A 121 64.37 -22.69 3.76
C GLN A 121 65.38 -21.56 3.53
N LEU A 122 65.15 -20.38 4.12
CA LEU A 122 66.03 -19.22 4.00
C LEU A 122 67.14 -19.21 5.07
N GLN A 123 66.92 -19.82 6.24
CA GLN A 123 67.93 -19.91 7.32
C GLN A 123 69.28 -20.53 6.91
N PRO A 124 69.37 -21.62 6.12
CA PRO A 124 70.65 -22.19 5.71
C PRO A 124 71.38 -21.39 4.61
N LYS A 125 70.72 -20.36 4.02
CA LYS A 125 71.32 -19.50 2.99
C LYS A 125 71.96 -18.21 3.55
N LEU A 126 71.94 -18.05 4.88
CA LEU A 126 72.43 -16.88 5.60
C LEU A 126 73.72 -17.13 6.40
N ILE A 127 74.40 -18.26 6.15
CA ILE A 127 75.75 -18.58 6.66
C ILE A 127 76.75 -18.43 5.52
#